data_AF-A0A7J7G999-F1
#
_entry.id   AF-A0A7J7G999-F1
#
_cell.length_a   1.000
_cell.length_b   1.000
_cell.length_c   1.000
_cell.angle_alpha   90.00
_cell.angle_beta   90.00
_cell.angle_gamma   90.00
#
_symmetry.space_group_name_H-M   'P 1'
#
loop_
_entity.id
_entity.type
_entity.pdbx_description
1 polymer ?
#
loop_
_entity_poly.entity_id
_entity_poly.type
_entity_poly.pdbx_seq_one_letter_code
_entity_poly.pdbx_strand_id
1 'polypeptide(L)'
;MVERAKRTAHFRVAIVKGKVYVEKYKKSIQTRGEFTLWGILQLLRRYPGRLPDLELMFDCNDRPVVRSRDYPGGPNATAPPPLFRYCGDRWTMDIVFPDWSFWGW
;
A
#
# COMPACT_ATOMS: atom_id res chain seq x y z
N MET A 1 3.84 2.32 13.67
CA MET A 1 3.62 3.28 12.55
C MET A 1 2.76 2.65 11.45
N VAL A 2 3.17 1.53 10.86
CA VAL A 2 2.46 0.82 9.78
C VAL A 2 1.04 0.36 10.19
N GLU A 3 0.89 -0.21 11.39
CA GLU A 3 -0.42 -0.68 11.91
C GLU A 3 -1.53 0.38 11.90
N ARG A 4 -1.19 1.67 12.00
CA ARG A 4 -2.19 2.75 11.96
C ARG A 4 -2.91 2.85 10.62
N ALA A 5 -2.29 2.37 9.54
CA ALA A 5 -2.90 2.29 8.21
C ALA A 5 -4.01 1.22 8.12
N LYS A 6 -4.01 0.21 9.02
CA LYS A 6 -5.00 -0.89 9.05
C LYS A 6 -6.45 -0.40 9.12
N ARG A 7 -6.68 0.78 9.71
CA ARG A 7 -8.02 1.41 9.80
C ARG A 7 -8.71 1.52 8.44
N THR A 8 -7.95 1.86 7.39
CA THR A 8 -8.46 2.05 6.02
C THR A 8 -7.97 1.00 5.03
N ALA A 9 -6.84 0.35 5.31
CA ALA A 9 -6.28 -0.68 4.43
C ALA A 9 -7.27 -1.85 4.16
N HIS A 10 -7.18 -2.36 2.94
CA HIS A 10 -7.88 -3.56 2.48
C HIS A 10 -7.04 -4.81 2.74
N PHE A 11 -5.73 -4.72 2.56
CA PHE A 11 -4.81 -5.82 2.84
C PHE A 11 -3.41 -5.30 3.21
N ARG A 12 -2.66 -6.14 3.93
CA ARG A 12 -1.24 -6.00 4.22
C ARG A 12 -0.45 -6.99 3.38
N VAL A 13 0.70 -6.55 2.87
CA VAL A 13 1.71 -7.41 2.26
C VAL A 13 2.95 -7.37 3.12
N ALA A 14 3.49 -8.53 3.46
CA ALA A 14 4.82 -8.66 4.04
C ALA A 14 5.70 -9.50 3.11
N ILE A 15 6.89 -9.01 2.82
CA ILE A 15 7.92 -9.77 2.12
C ILE A 15 8.97 -10.13 3.16
N VAL A 16 9.23 -11.42 3.34
CA VAL A 16 10.24 -11.92 4.28
C VAL A 16 11.04 -13.01 3.60
N LYS A 17 12.35 -12.79 3.46
CA LYS A 17 13.29 -13.71 2.80
C LYS A 17 12.79 -14.15 1.42
N GLY A 18 12.27 -13.19 0.64
CA GLY A 18 11.75 -13.42 -0.71
C GLY A 18 10.39 -14.15 -0.79
N LYS A 19 9.71 -14.39 0.34
CA LYS A 19 8.36 -14.96 0.38
C LYS A 19 7.34 -13.87 0.68
N VAL A 20 6.22 -13.91 -0.03
CA VAL A 20 5.12 -12.94 0.13
C VAL A 20 4.05 -13.54 1.04
N TYR A 21 3.68 -12.78 2.06
CA TYR A 21 2.58 -13.06 2.97
C TYR A 21 1.55 -11.95 2.82
N VAL A 22 0.27 -12.34 2.81
CA VAL A 22 -0.84 -11.41 2.64
C VAL A 22 -1.86 -11.62 3.72
N GLU A 23 -2.19 -10.55 4.44
CA GLU A 23 -3.31 -10.54 5.38
C GLU A 23 -4.42 -9.65 4.81
N LYS A 24 -5.62 -10.20 4.64
CA LYS A 24 -6.77 -9.46 4.11
C LYS A 24 -7.60 -8.91 5.27
N TYR A 25 -7.85 -7.61 5.28
CA TYR A 25 -8.67 -6.92 6.29
C TYR A 25 -10.09 -6.68 5.82
N LYS A 26 -10.26 -6.28 4.55
CA LYS A 26 -11.55 -5.93 3.95
C LYS A 26 -11.58 -6.41 2.50
N LYS A 27 -12.78 -6.60 1.97
CA LYS A 27 -12.97 -6.95 0.56
C LYS A 27 -12.56 -5.76 -0.32
N SER A 28 -11.63 -6.00 -1.25
CA SER A 28 -11.27 -5.01 -2.27
C SER A 28 -12.40 -4.85 -3.29
N ILE A 29 -12.50 -3.67 -3.91
CA ILE A 29 -13.34 -3.49 -5.09
C ILE A 29 -12.82 -4.45 -6.17
N GLN A 30 -13.70 -5.28 -6.73
CA GLN A 30 -13.39 -6.20 -7.85
C GLN A 30 -12.07 -6.97 -7.62
N THR A 31 -11.24 -7.06 -8.65
CA THR A 31 -9.95 -7.80 -8.73
C THR A 31 -8.75 -6.91 -8.37
N ARG A 32 -8.98 -5.68 -7.90
CA ARG A 32 -7.92 -4.67 -7.71
C ARG A 32 -6.81 -5.16 -6.78
N GLY A 33 -7.19 -5.82 -5.68
CA GLY A 33 -6.21 -6.38 -4.75
C GLY A 33 -5.45 -7.55 -5.36
N GLU A 34 -6.09 -8.37 -6.20
CA GLU A 34 -5.47 -9.55 -6.83
C GLU A 34 -4.42 -9.14 -7.86
N PHE A 35 -4.73 -8.17 -8.72
CA PHE A 35 -3.78 -7.67 -9.72
C PHE A 35 -2.67 -6.81 -9.12
N THR A 36 -2.92 -6.10 -8.00
CA THR A 36 -1.84 -5.46 -7.23
C THR A 36 -0.85 -6.51 -6.71
N LEU A 37 -1.35 -7.61 -6.14
CA LEU A 37 -0.50 -8.73 -5.69
C LEU A 37 0.21 -9.40 -6.87
N TRP A 38 -0.45 -9.57 -8.01
CA TRP A 38 0.16 -10.11 -9.22
C TRP A 38 1.36 -9.27 -9.67
N GLY A 39 1.24 -7.94 -9.67
CA GLY A 39 2.34 -7.03 -9.97
C GLY A 39 3.53 -7.16 -9.01
N ILE A 40 3.26 -7.30 -7.71
CA ILE A 40 4.31 -7.55 -6.71
C ILE A 40 5.01 -8.89 -6.99
N LEU A 41 4.26 -9.95 -7.32
CA LEU A 41 4.84 -11.24 -7.70
C LEU A 41 5.70 -11.14 -8.97
N GLN A 42 5.33 -10.30 -9.94
CA GLN A 42 6.17 -10.04 -11.12
C GLN A 42 7.50 -9.37 -10.72
N LEU A 43 7.50 -8.43 -9.77
CA LEU A 43 8.73 -7.79 -9.27
C LEU A 43 9.67 -8.81 -8.61
N LEU A 44 9.14 -9.71 -7.78
CA LEU A 44 9.92 -10.78 -7.16
C LEU A 44 10.53 -11.73 -8.20
N ARG A 45 9.75 -12.09 -9.23
CA ARG A 45 10.23 -12.93 -10.33
C ARG A 45 11.30 -12.21 -11.15
N ARG A 46 11.15 -10.91 -11.41
CA ARG A 46 12.09 -10.12 -12.21
C ARG A 46 13.39 -9.82 -11.46
N TYR A 47 13.32 -9.67 -10.14
CA TYR A 47 14.44 -9.32 -9.27
C TYR A 47 14.60 -10.27 -8.06
N PRO A 48 14.92 -11.56 -8.28
CA PRO A 48 15.06 -12.53 -7.21
C PRO A 48 16.15 -12.11 -6.19
N GLY A 49 15.81 -12.16 -4.90
CA GLY A 49 16.74 -11.83 -3.80
C GLY A 49 17.11 -10.35 -3.66
N ARG A 50 16.56 -9.46 -4.51
CA ARG A 50 16.86 -8.00 -4.45
C ARG A 50 15.79 -7.19 -3.73
N LEU A 51 14.59 -7.74 -3.54
CA LEU A 51 13.55 -7.09 -2.75
C LEU A 51 13.87 -7.31 -1.26
N PRO A 52 13.97 -6.23 -0.46
CA PRO A 52 14.26 -6.37 0.96
C PRO A 52 13.06 -6.90 1.72
N ASP A 53 13.30 -7.29 2.97
CA ASP A 53 12.23 -7.57 3.92
C ASP A 53 11.47 -6.26 4.21
N LEU A 54 10.16 -6.26 3.97
CA LEU A 54 9.33 -5.05 4.05
C LEU A 54 7.87 -5.38 4.33
N GLU A 55 7.13 -4.36 4.76
CA GLU A 55 5.68 -4.43 4.95
C GLU A 55 4.97 -3.23 4.34
N LEU A 56 3.89 -3.50 3.62
CA LEU A 56 3.09 -2.52 2.90
C LEU A 56 1.62 -2.66 3.26
N MET A 57 0.91 -1.54 3.32
CA MET A 57 -0.52 -1.46 3.60
C MET A 57 -1.21 -0.86 2.38
N PHE A 58 -2.19 -1.55 1.80
CA PHE A 58 -2.85 -1.11 0.57
C PHE A 58 -4.31 -0.75 0.79
N ASP A 59 -4.75 0.36 0.22
CA ASP A 59 -6.16 0.73 0.10
C ASP A 59 -6.58 0.81 -1.38
N CYS A 60 -7.56 -0.03 -1.75
CA CYS A 60 -8.00 -0.27 -3.13
C CYS A 60 -9.10 0.69 -3.61
N ASN A 61 -9.54 1.65 -2.80
CA ASN A 61 -10.61 2.57 -3.19
C ASN A 61 -10.11 3.72 -4.09
N ASP A 62 -11.04 4.52 -4.60
CA ASP A 62 -10.75 5.58 -5.59
C ASP A 62 -10.18 6.89 -5.00
N ARG A 63 -10.42 7.22 -3.72
CA ARG A 63 -10.03 8.56 -3.19
C ARG A 63 -8.98 8.44 -2.11
N PRO A 64 -7.90 9.26 -2.12
CA PRO A 64 -6.88 9.25 -1.07
C PRO A 64 -7.49 9.68 0.28
N VAL A 65 -6.93 9.19 1.38
CA VAL A 65 -7.55 9.31 2.72
C VAL A 65 -6.62 9.86 3.80
N VAL A 66 -5.31 9.90 3.57
CA VAL A 66 -4.34 10.43 4.52
C VAL A 66 -4.18 11.92 4.29
N ARG A 67 -5.01 12.75 4.94
CA ARG A 67 -5.01 14.20 4.71
C ARG A 67 -3.81 14.88 5.39
N SER A 68 -3.11 15.73 4.65
CA SER A 68 -1.93 16.46 5.14
C SER A 68 -2.23 17.35 6.35
N ARG A 69 -3.41 17.97 6.37
CA ARG A 69 -3.85 18.84 7.48
C ARG A 69 -3.95 18.11 8.84
N ASP A 70 -4.11 16.79 8.82
CA ASP A 70 -4.22 15.97 10.04
C ASP A 70 -2.83 15.63 10.60
N TYR A 71 -1.76 15.98 9.88
CA TYR A 71 -0.36 15.70 10.23
C TYR A 71 0.51 16.97 10.06
N PRO A 72 0.30 18.01 10.89
CA PRO A 72 1.06 19.26 10.80
C PRO A 72 2.53 19.02 11.12
N GLY A 73 3.46 19.50 10.28
CA GLY A 73 4.91 19.33 10.50
C GLY A 73 5.38 20.01 11.79
N GLY A 74 6.20 19.32 12.59
CA GLY A 74 6.77 19.86 13.82
C GLY A 74 7.51 18.81 14.66
N PRO A 75 8.27 19.21 15.69
CA PRO A 75 9.18 18.33 16.45
C PRO A 75 8.49 17.16 17.16
N ASN A 76 7.17 17.23 17.39
CA ASN A 76 6.36 16.19 18.05
C ASN A 76 5.14 15.78 17.22
N ALA A 77 5.16 16.09 15.92
CA ALA A 77 4.07 15.75 15.03
C ALA A 77 3.96 14.23 14.87
N THR A 78 2.73 13.73 14.94
CA THR A 78 2.48 12.32 14.60
C THR A 78 2.72 12.13 13.11
N ALA A 79 3.62 11.23 12.72
CA ALA A 79 3.84 10.93 11.31
C ALA A 79 2.58 10.35 10.65
N PRO A 80 2.30 10.63 9.37
CA PRO A 80 1.22 9.98 8.65
C PRO A 80 1.45 8.46 8.58
N PRO A 81 0.38 7.63 8.64
CA PRO A 81 0.52 6.21 8.40
C PRO A 81 0.92 5.95 6.94
N PRO A 82 1.90 5.07 6.66
CA PRO A 82 2.26 4.72 5.29
C PRO A 82 1.15 3.86 4.69
N LEU A 83 0.37 4.44 3.78
CA LEU A 83 -0.73 3.77 3.08
C LEU A 83 -0.54 3.91 1.58
N PHE A 84 -0.47 2.77 0.89
CA PHE A 84 -0.28 2.70 -0.55
C PHE A 84 -1.62 2.75 -1.29
N ARG A 85 -1.68 3.58 -2.33
CA ARG A 85 -2.87 3.80 -3.16
C ARG A 85 -2.51 4.11 -4.60
N TYR A 86 -3.50 4.02 -5.49
CA TYR A 86 -3.28 4.33 -6.91
C TYR A 86 -3.14 5.84 -7.20
N CYS A 87 -3.73 6.71 -6.38
CA CYS A 87 -3.69 8.15 -6.59
C CYS A 87 -3.46 8.92 -5.30
N GLY A 88 -2.98 10.16 -5.45
CA GLY A 88 -2.83 11.16 -4.40
C GLY A 88 -2.86 12.55 -5.03
N ASP A 89 -3.05 13.57 -4.19
CA ASP A 89 -2.97 14.98 -4.56
C ASP A 89 -2.11 15.76 -3.54
N ARG A 90 -1.88 17.05 -3.81
CA ARG A 90 -1.05 17.94 -2.98
C ARG A 90 -1.52 18.10 -1.52
N TRP A 91 -2.74 17.68 -1.22
CA TRP A 91 -3.35 17.76 0.11
C TRP A 91 -3.39 16.41 0.82
N THR A 92 -2.87 15.35 0.19
CA THR A 92 -2.83 14.00 0.75
C THR A 92 -1.41 13.45 0.84
N MET A 93 -1.22 12.50 1.74
CA MET A 93 0.07 11.88 2.07
C MET A 93 0.06 10.37 1.78
N ASP A 94 -0.93 9.88 1.03
CA ASP A 94 -0.97 8.51 0.53
C ASP A 94 0.21 8.27 -0.44
N ILE A 95 0.84 7.10 -0.35
CA ILE A 95 1.98 6.73 -1.18
C ILE A 95 1.46 6.16 -2.50
N VAL A 96 1.74 6.85 -3.61
CA VAL A 96 1.30 6.40 -4.92
C VAL A 96 2.03 5.11 -5.32
N PHE A 97 1.28 4.12 -5.76
CA PHE A 97 1.77 2.85 -6.29
C PHE A 97 1.12 2.57 -7.66
N PRO A 98 1.84 1.98 -8.63
CA PRO A 98 1.24 1.56 -9.90
C PRO A 98 0.03 0.69 -9.64
N ASP A 99 -1.10 1.08 -10.21
CA ASP A 99 -2.38 0.47 -9.89
C ASP A 99 -2.53 -0.93 -10.48
N TRP A 100 -3.64 -1.57 -10.14
CA TRP A 100 -3.96 -2.91 -10.64
C TRP A 100 -4.12 -2.95 -12.17
N SER A 101 -4.51 -1.83 -12.79
CA SER A 101 -4.85 -1.75 -14.22
C SER A 101 -3.65 -1.95 -15.15
N PHE A 102 -2.42 -1.72 -14.66
CA PHE A 102 -1.20 -2.08 -15.38
C PHE A 102 -1.06 -3.59 -15.62
N TRP A 103 -1.70 -4.39 -14.78
CA TRP A 103 -1.54 -5.84 -14.74
C TRP A 103 -2.78 -6.60 -15.21
N GLY A 104 -3.95 -5.99 -15.09
CA GLY A 104 -5.22 -6.54 -15.58
C GLY A 104 -6.45 -5.93 -14.91
N TRP A 105 -7.60 -6.52 -15.20
CA TRP A 105 -8.92 -6.15 -14.67
C TRP A 105 -9.75 -7.39 -14.38
#